data_AF-A0A8I0LBM9-F1
#
_entry.id   AF-A0A8I0LBM9-F1
#
_cell.length_a   1.000
_cell.length_b   1.000
_cell.length_c   1.000
_cell.angle_alpha   90.00
_cell.angle_beta   90.00
_cell.angle_gamma   90.00
#
_symmetry.space_group_name_H-M   'P 1'
#
loop_
_entity.id
_entity.type
_entity.pdbx_description
1 polymer ?
#
loop_
_entity_poly.entity_id
_entity_poly.type
_entity_poly.pdbx_seq_one_letter_code
_entity_poly.pdbx_strand_id
1 'polypeptide(L)' 'MASENKSKVSILTNGIIKENPVLRLVLGTCSCLAVTTAVSSALGMGAAFTFVLVCSNILISLLRNV' A
#
# COMPACT_ATOMS: atom_id res chain seq x y z
N MET A 1 -21.82 -14.74 3.07
CA MET A 1 -23.11 -14.02 2.84
C MET A 1 -22.83 -13.00 1.74
N ALA A 2 -23.53 -12.87 0.62
CA ALA A 2 -24.62 -13.58 -0.03
C ALA A 2 -24.50 -13.27 -1.54
N SER A 3 -25.21 -14.04 -2.36
CA SER A 3 -25.29 -13.97 -3.82
C SER A 3 -25.75 -12.59 -4.36
N GLU A 4 -25.05 -12.03 -5.36
CA GLU A 4 -25.69 -11.18 -6.39
C GLU A 4 -24.99 -11.35 -7.74
N ASN A 5 -25.77 -11.68 -8.77
CA ASN A 5 -25.35 -11.73 -10.17
C ASN A 5 -25.14 -10.31 -10.72
N LYS A 6 -24.06 -9.64 -10.32
CA LYS A 6 -23.77 -8.26 -10.76
C LYS A 6 -22.50 -8.22 -11.60
N SER A 7 -22.64 -7.73 -12.83
CA SER A 7 -21.60 -7.53 -13.85
C SER A 7 -20.20 -7.39 -13.24
N LYS A 8 -19.19 -8.14 -13.73
CA LYS A 8 -17.80 -8.19 -13.21
C LYS A 8 -17.22 -6.79 -12.91
N VAL A 9 -17.69 -5.78 -13.64
CA VAL A 9 -17.41 -4.36 -13.45
C VAL A 9 -17.77 -3.86 -12.05
N SER A 10 -18.93 -4.23 -11.50
CA SER A 10 -19.38 -3.80 -10.18
C SER A 10 -18.58 -4.40 -9.02
N ILE A 11 -18.00 -5.59 -9.21
CA ILE A 11 -17.07 -6.21 -8.25
C ILE A 11 -15.73 -5.48 -8.30
N LEU A 12 -15.27 -5.10 -9.50
CA LEU A 12 -14.07 -4.30 -9.70
C LEU A 12 -14.18 -2.89 -9.10
N THR A 13 -15.32 -2.21 -9.31
CA THR A 13 -15.59 -0.87 -8.78
C THR A 13 -15.75 -0.88 -7.25
N ASN A 14 -16.39 -1.91 -6.67
CA ASN A 14 -16.45 -2.03 -5.22
C ASN A 14 -15.08 -2.34 -4.60
N GLY A 15 -14.22 -3.12 -5.28
CA GLY A 15 -12.86 -3.40 -4.85
C GLY A 15 -11.95 -2.16 -4.79
N ILE A 16 -12.05 -1.26 -5.77
CA ILE A 16 -11.20 -0.07 -5.87
C ILE A 16 -11.65 1.06 -4.92
N ILE A 17 -12.96 1.27 -4.73
CA ILE A 17 -13.45 2.42 -3.95
C ILE A 17 -13.90 2.03 -2.55
N LYS A 18 -14.56 0.89 -2.38
CA LYS A 18 -15.20 0.53 -1.10
C LYS A 18 -14.31 -0.34 -0.21
N GLU A 19 -13.46 -1.15 -0.82
CA GLU A 19 -12.59 -2.12 -0.12
C GLU A 19 -11.08 -1.77 -0.20
N ASN A 20 -10.69 -0.69 -0.89
CA ASN A 20 -9.27 -0.32 -0.97
C ASN A 20 -8.81 0.35 0.35
N PRO A 21 -7.91 -0.29 1.12
CA PRO A 21 -7.48 0.20 2.42
C PRO A 21 -6.75 1.57 2.35
N VAL A 22 -6.18 1.93 1.19
CA VAL A 22 -5.53 3.23 0.98
C VAL A 22 -6.54 4.39 1.06
N LEU A 23 -7.75 4.17 0.54
CA LEU A 23 -8.80 5.19 0.49
C LEU A 23 -9.72 5.16 1.72
N ARG A 24 -9.92 3.97 2.33
CA ARG A 24 -10.82 3.80 3.48
C ARG A 24 -10.16 4.07 4.83
N LEU A 25 -8.89 3.70 4.98
CA LEU A 25 -8.17 3.75 6.25
C LEU A 25 -7.13 4.88 6.29
N VAL A 26 -6.86 5.54 5.14
CA VAL A 26 -5.95 6.70 5.01
C VAL A 26 -4.54 6.42 5.57
N LEU A 27 -4.12 5.15 5.61
CA LEU A 27 -2.75 4.78 6.01
C LEU A 27 -1.83 4.85 4.80
N GLY A 28 -0.76 5.64 4.89
CA GLY A 28 0.26 5.76 3.82
C GLY A 28 -0.04 6.79 2.73
N THR A 29 -0.97 7.72 2.95
CA THR A 29 -1.39 8.72 1.94
C THR A 29 -0.30 9.70 1.53
N CYS A 30 0.63 10.03 2.44
CA CYS A 30 1.71 10.98 2.16
C CYS A 30 2.56 10.53 0.96
N SER A 31 2.87 9.23 0.89
CA SER A 31 3.65 8.64 -0.20
C SER A 31 2.82 8.51 -1.49
N CYS A 32 1.53 8.17 -1.40
CA CYS A 32 0.64 8.08 -2.57
C CYS A 32 0.43 9.44 -3.25
N LEU A 33 0.26 10.50 -2.47
CA LEU A 33 0.09 11.84 -3.01
C LEU A 33 1.38 12.35 -3.68
N ALA A 34 2.54 12.06 -3.07
CA ALA A 34 3.85 12.39 -3.64
C ALA A 34 4.14 11.65 -4.97
N VAL A 35 3.75 10.37 -5.06
CA VAL A 35 3.98 9.48 -6.21
C VAL A 35 3.18 9.83 -7.46
N THR A 36 2.08 10.57 -7.32
CA THR A 36 1.19 10.90 -8.45
C THR A 36 1.82 11.87 -9.47
N THR A 37 2.93 12.53 -9.11
CA THR A 37 3.60 13.55 -9.93
C THR A 37 4.51 12.98 -11.03
N ALA A 38 5.33 11.98 -10.70
CA ALA A 38 6.28 11.38 -11.63
C ALA A 38 6.64 9.95 -11.24
N VAL A 39 6.67 9.06 -12.24
CA VAL A 39 7.08 7.65 -12.07
C VAL A 39 8.53 7.55 -11.59
N SER A 40 9.39 8.46 -12.04
CA SER A 40 10.81 8.54 -11.65
C SER A 40 10.98 8.75 -10.14
N SER A 41 10.20 9.66 -9.56
CA SER A 41 10.20 9.94 -8.12
C SER A 41 9.62 8.77 -7.31
N ALA A 42 8.61 8.09 -7.86
CA ALA A 42 7.98 6.94 -7.24
C ALA A 42 8.91 5.74 -7.10
N LEU A 43 9.72 5.47 -8.13
CA LEU A 43 10.72 4.41 -8.07
C LEU A 43 11.75 4.67 -6.96
N GLY A 44 12.25 5.91 -6.87
CA GLY A 44 13.23 6.28 -5.85
C GLY A 44 12.67 6.16 -4.42
N MET A 45 11.45 6.67 -4.20
CA MET A 45 10.79 6.63 -2.89
C MET A 45 10.47 5.20 -2.45
N GLY A 46 10.01 4.35 -3.38
CA GLY A 46 9.73 2.93 -3.11
C GLY A 46 11.00 2.12 -2.81
N ALA A 47 12.05 2.33 -3.59
CA ALA A 47 13.34 1.66 -3.37
C ALA A 47 13.94 2.04 -2.00
N ALA A 48 13.94 3.34 -1.67
CA ALA A 48 14.41 3.82 -0.38
C ALA A 48 13.58 3.25 0.80
N PHE A 49 12.25 3.26 0.68
CA PHE A 49 11.36 2.73 1.72
C PHE A 49 11.58 1.23 1.96
N THR A 50 11.72 0.45 0.88
CA THR A 50 11.98 -1.00 0.97
C THR A 50 13.31 -1.26 1.67
N PHE A 51 14.37 -0.51 1.32
CA PHE A 51 15.68 -0.63 1.94
C PHE A 51 15.65 -0.30 3.45
N VAL A 52 15.00 0.81 3.82
CA VAL A 52 14.89 1.24 5.23
C VAL A 52 14.06 0.24 6.05
N LEU A 53 12.97 -0.29 5.50
CA LEU A 53 12.17 -1.33 6.16
C LEU A 53 12.95 -2.62 6.41
N VAL A 54 13.74 -3.06 5.42
CA VAL A 54 14.59 -4.25 5.56
C VAL A 54 15.63 -4.02 6.66
N CYS A 55 16.32 -2.87 6.63
CA CYS A 55 17.29 -2.51 7.66
C CYS A 55 16.64 -2.47 9.06
N SER A 56 15.45 -1.86 9.18
CA SER A 56 14.72 -1.76 10.44
C SER A 56 14.33 -3.14 10.97
N ASN A 57 13.83 -4.04 10.11
CA ASN A 57 13.47 -5.40 10.50
C ASN A 57 14.70 -6.23 10.91
N ILE A 58 15.85 -6.05 10.25
CA ILE A 58 17.10 -6.72 10.63
C ILE A 58 17.55 -6.27 12.01
N LEU A 59 17.57 -4.95 12.27
CA LEU A 59 17.96 -4.38 13.56
C LEU A 59 17.02 -4.83 14.69
N ILE A 60 15.71 -4.81 14.44
CA ILE A 60 14.70 -5.29 15.38
C ILE A 60 14.85 -6.79 15.65
N SER A 61 15.18 -7.59 14.63
CA SER A 61 15.42 -9.03 14.80
C SER A 61 16.65 -9.30 15.65
N LEU A 62 17.71 -8.49 15.55
CA LEU A 62 18.89 -8.61 16.40
C LEU A 62 18.58 -8.21 17.85
N LEU A 63 17.86 -7.11 18.04
CA LEU A 63 17.43 -6.64 19.38
C LEU A 63 16.44 -7.58 20.06
N ARG A 64 15.68 -8.38 19.30
CA ARG A 64 14.75 -9.37 19.86
C ARG A 64 15.45 -10.64 20.35
N ASN A 65 16.69 -10.88 19.92
CA ASN A 65 17.48 -12.06 20.27
C ASN A 65 18.55 -11.77 21.35
N VAL A 66 18.52 -10.57 21.94
CA VAL A 66 19.22 -10.20 23.18
C VAL A 66 18.23 -10.08 24.32
#